data_AF-A0A953ZXM4-F1
#
_entry.id   AF-A0A953ZXM4-F1
#
_cell.length_a   1.000
_cell.length_b   1.000
_cell.length_c   1.000
_cell.angle_alpha   90.00
_cell.angle_beta   90.00
_cell.angle_gamma   90.00
#
_symmetry.space_group_name_H-M   'P 1'
#
loop_
_entity.id
_entity.type
_entity.pdbx_description
1 polymer ?
#
loop_
_entity_poly.entity_id
_entity_poly.type
_entity_poly.pdbx_seq_one_letter_code
_entity_poly.pdbx_strand_id
1 'polypeptide(L)'
;MLRPLFAAISRTFFRGLAVVLPVAITAYVLYWLVATAEASLGPLLRAVLPGVLYFPGLGVVAGLVLVFAVGILMRIWLLRQVITLFERLLEKLPLVKTLFGSVKDLMGLFGGSERRGLDQVVWVSLADGAAQVIGFVTRDDLDGLVAPEQAG
;
A
#
# COMPACT_ATOMS: atom_id res chain seq x y z
N MET A 1 4.94 -18.42 -43.41
CA MET A 1 4.44 -17.03 -43.40
C MET A 1 3.45 -16.71 -42.25
N LEU A 2 3.01 -17.65 -41.40
CA LEU A 2 2.03 -17.39 -40.32
C LEU A 2 2.61 -16.77 -39.02
N ARG A 3 3.92 -16.90 -38.77
CA ARG A 3 4.61 -16.37 -37.58
C ARG A 3 4.50 -14.83 -37.39
N PRO A 4 4.69 -13.97 -38.42
CA PRO A 4 4.60 -12.52 -38.24
C PRO A 4 3.17 -12.04 -37.99
N LEU A 5 2.15 -12.71 -38.55
CA LEU A 5 0.74 -12.37 -38.34
C LEU A 5 0.32 -12.63 -36.89
N PHE A 6 0.72 -13.78 -36.33
CA PHE A 6 0.46 -14.11 -34.93
C PHE A 6 1.11 -13.11 -33.97
N ALA A 7 2.34 -12.69 -34.27
CA ALA A 7 3.06 -11.68 -33.47
C ALA A 7 2.38 -10.29 -33.52
N ALA A 8 1.80 -9.90 -34.65
CA ALA A 8 1.09 -8.62 -34.77
C ALA A 8 -0.25 -8.64 -34.02
N ILE A 9 -1.01 -9.74 -34.13
CA ILE A 9 -2.28 -9.92 -33.43
C ILE A 9 -2.06 -9.98 -31.92
N SER A 10 -1.09 -10.77 -31.45
CA SER A 10 -0.78 -10.89 -30.03
C SER A 10 -0.34 -9.54 -29.45
N ARG A 11 0.52 -8.79 -30.13
CA ARG A 11 0.99 -7.47 -29.68
C ARG A 11 -0.15 -6.47 -29.56
N THR A 12 -1.13 -6.51 -30.47
CA THR A 12 -2.32 -5.64 -30.42
C THR A 12 -3.26 -6.05 -29.28
N PHE A 13 -3.47 -7.36 -29.10
CA PHE A 13 -4.25 -7.91 -28.00
C PHE A 13 -3.66 -7.56 -26.62
N PHE A 14 -2.36 -7.78 -26.41
CA PHE A 14 -1.69 -7.44 -25.16
C PHE A 14 -1.70 -5.93 -24.87
N ARG A 15 -1.67 -5.08 -25.90
CA ARG A 15 -1.78 -3.64 -25.74
C ARG A 15 -3.19 -3.21 -25.30
N GLY A 16 -4.23 -3.81 -25.90
CA GLY A 16 -5.62 -3.60 -25.46
C GLY A 16 -5.85 -4.15 -24.05
N LEU A 17 -5.33 -5.34 -23.75
CA LEU A 17 -5.39 -5.95 -22.43
C LEU A 17 -4.70 -5.07 -21.39
N ALA A 18 -3.51 -4.54 -21.66
CA ALA A 18 -2.81 -3.66 -20.72
C ALA A 18 -3.63 -2.41 -20.33
N VAL A 19 -4.51 -1.93 -21.21
CA VAL A 19 -5.40 -0.79 -20.92
C VAL A 19 -6.67 -1.21 -20.18
N VAL A 20 -7.28 -2.33 -20.56
CA VAL A 20 -8.55 -2.79 -19.99
C VAL A 20 -8.36 -3.50 -18.65
N LEU A 21 -7.26 -4.24 -18.50
CA LEU A 21 -6.98 -5.08 -17.33
C LEU A 21 -7.01 -4.29 -16.01
N PRO A 22 -6.38 -3.10 -15.86
CA PRO A 22 -6.44 -2.34 -14.62
C PRO A 22 -7.87 -1.93 -14.24
N VAL A 23 -8.68 -1.51 -15.23
CA VAL A 23 -10.08 -1.12 -15.02
C VAL A 23 -10.94 -2.33 -14.66
N ALA A 24 -10.75 -3.44 -15.35
CA ALA A 24 -11.48 -4.67 -15.06
C ALA A 24 -11.13 -5.23 -13.67
N ILE A 25 -9.86 -5.23 -13.29
CA ILE A 25 -9.41 -5.66 -11.95
C ILE A 25 -10.00 -4.76 -10.87
N THR A 26 -9.94 -3.44 -11.02
CA THR A 26 -10.51 -2.51 -10.03
C THR A 26 -12.01 -2.70 -9.87
N ALA A 27 -12.76 -2.78 -10.98
CA ALA A 27 -14.20 -3.04 -10.94
C ALA A 27 -14.53 -4.39 -10.28
N TYR A 28 -13.76 -5.44 -10.60
CA TYR A 28 -13.94 -6.76 -9.98
C TYR A 28 -13.66 -6.75 -8.48
N VAL A 29 -12.56 -6.13 -8.04
CA VAL A 29 -12.21 -6.02 -6.62
C VAL A 29 -13.27 -5.25 -5.86
N LEU A 30 -13.78 -4.14 -6.41
CA LEU A 30 -14.88 -3.38 -5.81
C LEU A 30 -16.15 -4.23 -5.69
N TYR A 31 -16.56 -4.89 -6.77
CA TYR A 31 -17.72 -5.78 -6.74
C TYR A 31 -17.57 -6.90 -5.71
N TRP A 32 -16.40 -7.56 -5.69
CA TRP A 32 -16.11 -8.65 -4.75
C TRP A 32 -16.15 -8.19 -3.29
N LEU A 33 -15.59 -7.01 -3.00
CA LEU A 33 -15.59 -6.42 -1.66
C LEU A 33 -17.02 -6.09 -1.21
N VAL A 34 -17.81 -5.45 -2.07
CA VAL A 34 -19.20 -5.11 -1.78
C VAL A 34 -20.05 -6.36 -1.59
N ALA A 35 -19.94 -7.34 -2.48
CA ALA A 35 -20.70 -8.58 -2.40
C ALA A 35 -20.35 -9.37 -1.12
N THR A 36 -19.07 -9.40 -0.74
CA THR A 36 -18.61 -10.09 0.47
C THR A 36 -19.03 -9.35 1.74
N ALA A 37 -18.97 -8.00 1.74
CA ALA A 37 -19.48 -7.18 2.83
C ALA A 37 -20.99 -7.36 3.03
N GLU A 38 -21.77 -7.34 1.94
CA GLU A 38 -23.22 -7.56 2.00
C GLU A 38 -23.57 -9.00 2.43
N ALA A 39 -22.84 -10.01 1.95
CA ALA A 39 -23.08 -11.41 2.32
C ALA A 39 -22.77 -11.69 3.80
N SER A 40 -21.75 -11.04 4.36
CA SER A 40 -21.33 -11.24 5.76
C SER A 40 -22.13 -10.36 6.73
N LEU A 41 -22.28 -9.06 6.43
CA LEU A 41 -22.90 -8.08 7.31
C LEU A 41 -24.40 -7.92 7.07
N GLY A 42 -24.90 -8.19 5.86
CA GLY A 42 -26.31 -8.03 5.50
C GLY A 42 -27.26 -8.84 6.40
N PRO A 43 -27.00 -10.14 6.66
CA PRO A 43 -27.81 -10.93 7.58
C PRO A 43 -27.79 -10.37 9.02
N LEU A 44 -26.63 -9.92 9.50
CA LEU A 44 -26.48 -9.31 10.83
C LEU A 44 -27.22 -7.97 10.92
N LEU A 45 -27.12 -7.13 9.90
CA LEU A 45 -27.82 -5.85 9.83
C LEU A 45 -29.33 -6.03 9.75
N ARG A 46 -29.84 -7.00 8.98
CA ARG A 46 -31.29 -7.28 8.90
C ARG A 46 -31.85 -7.82 10.21
N ALA A 47 -31.04 -8.47 11.03
CA ALA A 47 -31.44 -8.95 12.35
C ALA A 47 -31.45 -7.83 13.41
N VAL A 48 -30.59 -6.82 13.26
CA VAL A 48 -30.41 -5.74 14.26
C VAL A 48 -31.19 -4.47 13.89
N LEU A 49 -31.35 -4.15 12.59
CA LEU A 49 -32.08 -2.97 12.14
C LEU A 49 -33.50 -3.35 11.70
N PRO A 50 -34.55 -2.68 12.21
CA PRO A 50 -35.90 -2.85 11.70
C PRO A 50 -35.95 -2.47 10.21
N GLY A 51 -36.66 -3.25 9.40
CA GLY A 51 -36.59 -3.28 7.92
C GLY A 51 -36.84 -1.97 7.15
N VAL A 52 -37.09 -0.86 7.84
CA VAL A 52 -37.28 0.48 7.26
C VAL A 52 -35.94 1.17 6.89
N LEU A 53 -34.79 0.68 7.41
CA LEU A 53 -33.47 1.30 7.19
C LEU A 53 -32.58 0.56 6.17
N TYR A 54 -33.03 -0.54 5.58
CA TYR A 54 -32.21 -1.33 4.66
C TYR A 54 -32.39 -0.85 3.21
N PHE A 55 -31.33 -0.24 2.65
CA PHE A 55 -31.26 0.15 1.23
C PHE A 55 -30.20 -0.67 0.48
N PRO A 56 -30.43 -1.06 -0.78
CA PRO A 56 -29.40 -1.69 -1.61
C PRO A 56 -28.18 -0.77 -1.72
N GLY A 57 -27.02 -1.21 -1.24
CA GLY A 57 -25.80 -0.40 -1.15
C GLY A 57 -25.33 -0.09 0.28
N LEU A 58 -26.13 -0.40 1.31
CA LEU A 58 -25.75 -0.23 2.71
C LEU A 58 -24.55 -1.11 3.11
N GLY A 59 -24.36 -2.27 2.49
CA GLY A 59 -23.17 -3.10 2.67
C GLY A 59 -21.86 -2.40 2.29
N VAL A 60 -21.88 -1.49 1.31
CA VAL A 60 -20.69 -0.68 0.93
C VAL A 60 -20.35 0.30 2.04
N VAL A 61 -21.35 1.02 2.53
CA VAL A 61 -21.19 2.00 3.61
C VAL A 61 -20.77 1.29 4.90
N ALA A 62 -21.40 0.17 5.23
CA ALA A 62 -21.03 -0.67 6.37
C ALA A 62 -19.60 -1.21 6.24
N GLY A 63 -19.18 -1.65 5.04
CA GLY A 63 -17.81 -2.06 4.76
C GLY A 63 -16.80 -0.93 4.97
N LEU A 64 -17.11 0.28 4.49
CA LEU A 64 -16.26 1.46 4.68
C LEU A 64 -16.12 1.82 6.16
N VAL A 65 -17.25 1.84 6.90
CA VAL A 65 -17.27 2.08 8.35
C VAL A 65 -16.49 1.00 9.09
N LEU A 66 -16.60 -0.26 8.67
CA LEU A 66 -15.87 -1.37 9.27
C LEU A 66 -14.35 -1.23 9.04
N VAL A 67 -13.92 -0.95 7.81
CA VAL A 67 -12.50 -0.69 7.50
C VAL A 67 -11.97 0.48 8.32
N PHE A 68 -12.74 1.56 8.43
CA PHE A 68 -12.38 2.71 9.26
C PHE A 68 -12.29 2.35 10.75
N ALA A 69 -13.25 1.58 11.26
CA ALA A 69 -13.26 1.12 12.64
C ALA A 69 -12.06 0.21 12.94
N VAL A 70 -11.72 -0.73 12.04
CA VAL A 70 -10.51 -1.56 12.12
C VAL A 70 -9.26 -0.67 12.15
N GLY A 71 -9.21 0.38 11.32
CA GLY A 71 -8.12 1.36 11.33
C GLY A 71 -7.95 2.08 12.67
N ILE A 72 -9.06 2.47 13.32
CA ILE A 72 -9.03 3.04 14.68
C ILE A 72 -8.58 1.99 15.70
N LEU A 73 -9.12 0.77 15.61
CA LEU A 73 -8.82 -0.33 16.52
C LEU A 73 -7.33 -0.72 16.47
N MET A 74 -6.66 -0.48 15.34
CA MET A 74 -5.21 -0.68 15.20
C MET A 74 -4.37 0.18 16.14
N ARG A 75 -4.91 1.28 16.69
CA ARG A 75 -4.26 2.07 17.75
C ARG A 75 -4.24 1.37 19.11
N ILE A 76 -5.05 0.33 19.29
CA ILE A 76 -5.08 -0.45 20.54
C ILE A 76 -3.91 -1.43 20.54
N TRP A 77 -3.09 -1.35 21.60
CA TRP A 77 -1.89 -2.18 21.75
C TRP A 77 -2.16 -3.70 21.63
N LEU A 78 -3.27 -4.16 22.23
CA LEU A 78 -3.66 -5.57 22.17
C LEU A 78 -3.87 -6.07 20.73
N LEU A 79 -4.59 -5.29 19.91
CA LEU A 79 -4.89 -5.67 18.54
C LEU A 79 -3.62 -5.73 17.69
N ARG A 80 -2.74 -4.74 17.87
CA ARG A 80 -1.41 -4.72 17.23
C ARG A 80 -0.64 -5.99 17.55
N GLN A 81 -0.65 -6.43 18.80
CA GLN A 81 0.07 -7.62 19.23
C GLN A 81 -0.50 -8.91 18.62
N VAL A 82 -1.82 -9.07 18.60
CA VAL A 82 -2.49 -10.22 17.96
C VAL A 82 -2.15 -10.28 16.46
N ILE A 83 -2.23 -9.14 15.76
CA ILE A 83 -1.92 -9.09 14.33
C ILE A 83 -0.45 -9.43 14.08
N THR A 84 0.49 -8.90 14.87
CA THR A 84 1.92 -9.25 14.71
C THR A 84 2.20 -10.73 14.96
N LEU A 85 1.45 -11.39 15.86
CA LEU A 85 1.55 -12.83 16.05
C LEU A 85 1.06 -13.60 14.82
N PHE A 86 -0.03 -13.14 14.22
CA PHE A 86 -0.57 -13.73 12.99
C PHE A 86 0.38 -13.54 11.81
N GLU A 87 0.96 -12.34 11.64
CA GLU A 87 1.99 -12.07 10.64
C GLU A 87 3.18 -13.04 10.79
N ARG A 88 3.69 -13.22 12.02
CA ARG A 88 4.77 -14.19 12.29
C ARG A 88 4.40 -15.64 11.98
N LEU A 89 3.13 -16.00 12.10
CA LEU A 89 2.64 -17.33 11.73
C LEU A 89 2.64 -17.49 10.20
N LEU A 90 2.16 -16.47 9.48
CA LEU A 90 2.14 -16.43 8.02
C LEU A 90 3.55 -16.41 7.43
N GLU A 91 4.51 -15.76 8.10
CA GLU A 91 5.91 -15.72 7.70
C GLU A 91 6.60 -17.08 7.68
N LYS A 92 6.05 -18.09 8.36
CA LYS A 92 6.57 -19.47 8.33
C LYS A 92 6.27 -20.18 7.02
N LEU A 93 5.32 -19.68 6.22
CA LEU A 93 4.97 -20.23 4.93
C LEU A 93 5.69 -19.43 3.84
N PRO A 94 6.71 -19.98 3.16
CA PRO A 94 7.60 -19.21 2.28
C PRO A 94 6.88 -18.50 1.12
N LEU A 95 5.82 -19.13 0.59
CA LEU A 95 4.97 -18.53 -0.45
C LEU A 95 4.13 -17.37 0.08
N VAL A 96 3.51 -17.54 1.25
CA VAL A 96 2.63 -16.53 1.86
C VAL A 96 3.43 -15.32 2.32
N LYS A 97 4.61 -15.53 2.93
CA LYS A 97 5.53 -14.46 3.33
C LYS A 97 5.87 -13.54 2.16
N THR A 98 6.19 -14.13 1.01
CA THR A 98 6.62 -13.37 -0.18
C THR A 98 5.48 -12.51 -0.71
N LEU A 99 4.27 -13.06 -0.83
CA LEU A 99 3.10 -12.33 -1.33
C LEU A 99 2.64 -11.25 -0.34
N PHE A 100 2.48 -11.59 0.94
CA PHE A 100 2.02 -10.65 1.96
C PHE A 100 3.03 -9.51 2.16
N GLY A 101 4.32 -9.82 2.22
CA GLY A 101 5.40 -8.84 2.30
C GLY A 101 5.39 -7.88 1.12
N SER A 102 5.31 -8.40 -0.11
CA SER A 102 5.28 -7.55 -1.32
C SER A 102 4.10 -6.59 -1.33
N VAL A 103 2.90 -7.06 -0.96
CA VAL A 103 1.71 -6.19 -0.88
C VAL A 103 1.88 -5.15 0.23
N LYS A 104 2.39 -5.53 1.40
CA LYS A 104 2.64 -4.62 2.52
C LYS A 104 3.66 -3.54 2.17
N ASP A 105 4.74 -3.91 1.48
CA ASP A 105 5.77 -2.97 1.02
C ASP A 105 5.18 -1.96 0.04
N LEU A 106 4.41 -2.42 -0.95
CA LEU A 106 3.72 -1.53 -1.90
C LEU A 106 2.76 -0.57 -1.18
N MET A 107 1.98 -1.06 -0.21
CA MET A 107 1.08 -0.21 0.57
C MET A 107 1.86 0.78 1.45
N GLY A 108 3.04 0.39 1.96
CA GLY A 108 3.95 1.27 2.69
C GLY A 108 4.45 2.45 1.85
N LEU A 109 4.65 2.26 0.54
CA LEU A 109 5.00 3.34 -0.39
C LEU A 109 3.89 4.39 -0.53
N PHE A 110 2.63 4.00 -0.40
CA PHE A 110 1.47 4.91 -0.46
C PHE A 110 1.09 5.49 0.92
N GLY A 111 1.50 4.83 2.01
CA GLY A 111 1.12 5.16 3.39
C GLY A 111 1.83 6.36 4.02
N GLY A 112 2.67 7.07 3.27
CA GLY A 112 3.28 8.33 3.74
C GLY A 112 4.39 8.14 4.79
N SER A 113 5.19 7.08 4.70
CA SER A 113 6.54 7.18 5.25
C SER A 113 7.27 8.26 4.46
N GLU A 114 7.46 9.43 5.07
CA GLU A 114 8.33 10.49 4.56
C GLU A 114 9.56 9.86 3.92
N ARG A 115 9.77 10.11 2.63
CA ARG A 115 11.07 9.90 2.01
C ARG A 115 12.01 10.92 2.66
N ARG A 116 12.47 10.63 3.88
CA ARG A 116 13.37 11.52 4.61
C ARG A 116 14.69 11.56 3.85
N GLY A 117 14.98 12.73 3.30
CA GLY A 117 16.29 13.13 2.79
C GLY A 117 16.66 12.70 1.37
N LEU A 118 16.46 11.44 0.97
CA LEU A 118 17.10 10.91 -0.25
C LEU A 118 16.60 11.51 -1.58
N ASP A 119 15.50 12.25 -1.57
CA ASP A 119 14.96 12.91 -2.76
C ASP A 119 15.66 14.26 -3.05
N GLN A 120 16.52 14.75 -2.14
CA GLN A 120 17.24 16.02 -2.29
C GLN A 120 18.72 15.79 -2.61
N VAL A 121 19.07 16.04 -3.87
CA VAL A 121 20.45 16.03 -4.37
C VAL A 121 21.07 17.41 -4.16
N VAL A 122 22.23 17.46 -3.51
CA VAL A 122 22.99 18.68 -3.23
C VAL A 122 24.40 18.59 -3.79
N TRP A 123 24.97 19.73 -4.14
CA TRP A 123 26.37 19.86 -4.51
C TRP A 123 27.15 20.41 -3.32
N VAL A 124 28.20 19.70 -2.92
CA VAL A 124 29.09 20.12 -1.84
C VAL A 124 30.45 20.47 -2.43
N SER A 125 30.95 21.66 -2.11
CA SER A 125 32.29 22.07 -2.49
C SER A 125 33.28 21.74 -1.38
N LEU A 126 34.37 21.07 -1.74
CA LEU A 126 35.49 20.75 -0.86
C LEU A 126 36.70 21.57 -1.27
N ALA A 127 37.58 21.83 -0.29
CA ALA A 127 38.86 22.53 -0.49
C ALA A 127 38.71 23.86 -1.25
N ASP A 128 37.88 24.78 -0.72
CA ASP A 128 37.68 26.13 -1.25
C ASP A 128 37.37 26.19 -2.76
N GLY A 129 36.55 25.25 -3.27
CA GLY A 129 36.17 25.24 -4.69
C GLY A 129 37.01 24.34 -5.59
N ALA A 130 38.10 23.75 -5.08
CA ALA A 130 38.97 22.87 -5.89
C ALA A 130 38.33 21.52 -6.23
N ALA A 131 37.36 21.06 -5.42
CA ALA A 131 36.61 19.84 -5.68
C ALA A 131 35.11 20.03 -5.45
N GLN A 132 34.29 19.39 -6.28
CA GLN A 132 32.84 19.37 -6.14
C GLN A 132 32.36 17.92 -6.09
N VAL A 133 31.46 17.62 -5.15
CA VAL A 133 30.93 16.27 -4.94
C VAL A 133 29.41 16.33 -4.86
N ILE A 134 28.76 15.35 -5.47
CA ILE A 134 27.31 15.16 -5.37
C ILE A 134 27.01 14.40 -4.07
N GLY A 135 26.09 14.93 -3.28
CA GLY A 135 25.60 14.29 -2.06
C GLY A 135 24.06 14.25 -2.01
N PHE A 136 23.54 13.39 -1.15
CA PHE A 136 22.12 13.36 -0.80
C PHE A 136 21.94 13.88 0.62
N VAL A 137 20.93 14.70 0.84
CA VAL A 137 20.52 15.06 2.21
C VAL A 137 19.96 13.81 2.87
N THR A 138 20.31 13.52 4.12
CA THR A 138 19.81 12.32 4.82
C THR A 138 18.97 12.67 6.05
N ARG A 139 19.02 13.93 6.47
CA ARG A 139 18.27 14.50 7.57
C ARG A 139 18.07 15.99 7.29
N ASP A 140 16.90 16.50 7.64
CA ASP A 140 16.58 17.93 7.52
C ASP A 140 16.94 18.68 8.83
N ASP A 141 17.11 17.93 9.92
CA ASP A 141 17.44 18.44 11.24
C ASP A 141 18.89 18.12 11.61
N LEU A 142 19.60 19.13 12.12
CA LEU A 142 21.02 19.08 12.47
C LEU A 142 21.23 19.06 14.00
N ASP A 143 20.16 19.05 14.79
CA ASP A 143 20.25 18.98 16.25
C ASP A 143 21.04 17.74 16.72
N GLY A 144 22.06 17.98 17.55
CA GLY A 144 22.92 16.94 18.12
C GLY A 144 24.15 16.55 17.27
N LEU A 145 24.38 17.20 16.13
CA LEU A 145 25.65 17.06 15.41
C LEU A 145 26.73 17.95 16.02
N VAL A 146 27.82 17.32 16.47
CA VAL A 146 29.03 18.04 16.91
C VAL A 146 29.87 18.36 15.67
N ALA A 147 30.24 19.63 15.49
CA ALA A 147 31.11 20.03 14.41
C ALA A 147 32.45 19.26 14.48
N PRO A 148 33.00 18.79 13.35
CA PRO A 148 34.23 18.00 13.34
C PRO A 148 35.44 18.70 13.99
N GLU A 149 35.39 20.02 14.15
CA GLU A 149 36.40 20.82 14.86
C GLU A 149 36.42 20.59 16.39
N GLN A 150 35.36 19.99 16.96
CA GLN A 150 35.22 19.74 18.39
C GLN A 150 35.29 18.25 18.78
N ALA A 151 35.53 17.36 17.81
CA ALA A 151 35.66 15.92 18.02
C ALA A 151 37.14 15.48 18.18
N GLY A 152 37.90 16.25 18.99
CA GLY A 152 39.29 15.97 19.36
C GLY A 152 39.42 14.94 20.47
#